data_AF-A0A357FMX7-F1
#
_entry.id   AF-A0A357FMX7-F1
#
_cell.length_a   1.000
_cell.length_b   1.000
_cell.length_c   1.000
_cell.angle_alpha   90.00
_cell.angle_beta   90.00
_cell.angle_gamma   90.00
#
_symmetry.space_group_name_H-M   'P 1'
#
loop_
_entity.id
_entity.type
_entity.pdbx_description
1 polymer ?
#
loop_
_entity_poly.entity_id
_entity_poly.type
_entity_poly.pdbx_seq_one_letter_code
_entity_poly.pdbx_strand_id
1 'polypeptide(L)' 'NIEAFMDTKEFKRTMDEWINMLNSSKPAPGHDRVMYPGQPEHEAVIERSENGIPLHYEVIDWFKDICGELSIPFSLV' A
#
# COMPACT_ATOMS: atom_id res chain seq x y z
N ASN A 1 -12.16 -1.27 21.07
CA ASN A 1 -11.45 -1.16 22.36
C ASN A 1 -10.80 -2.51 22.65
N ILE A 2 -9.49 -2.67 22.42
CA ILE A 2 -8.78 -3.96 22.62
C ILE A 2 -8.56 -4.25 24.10
N GLU A 3 -8.34 -3.20 24.90
CA GLU A 3 -8.04 -3.29 26.34
C GLU A 3 -9.17 -3.91 27.16
N ALA A 4 -10.39 -3.94 26.62
CA ALA A 4 -11.53 -4.63 27.23
C ALA A 4 -11.42 -6.17 27.17
N PHE A 5 -10.53 -6.71 26.34
CA PHE A 5 -10.39 -8.15 26.09
C PHE A 5 -9.03 -8.71 26.48
N MET A 6 -7.96 -7.92 26.30
CA MET A 6 -6.59 -8.31 26.67
C MET A 6 -5.66 -7.09 26.70
N ASP A 7 -4.43 -7.30 27.19
CA ASP A 7 -3.39 -6.28 27.12
C ASP A 7 -3.05 -5.93 25.66
N THR A 8 -3.04 -4.63 25.35
CA THR A 8 -2.78 -4.14 23.99
C THR A 8 -1.38 -4.49 23.48
N LYS A 9 -0.37 -4.56 24.36
CA LYS A 9 1.00 -4.93 23.95
C LYS A 9 1.07 -6.42 23.63
N GLU A 10 0.45 -7.25 24.44
CA GLU A 10 0.34 -8.69 24.18
C GLU A 10 -0.42 -8.97 22.87
N PHE A 11 -1.51 -8.24 22.61
CA PHE A 11 -2.24 -8.32 21.35
C PHE A 11 -1.32 -8.02 20.17
N LYS A 12 -0.58 -6.90 20.21
CA LYS A 12 0.34 -6.50 19.14
C LYS A 12 1.45 -7.51 18.91
N ARG A 13 2.09 -8.01 19.99
CA ARG A 13 3.11 -9.06 19.90
C ARG A 13 2.57 -10.31 19.21
N THR A 14 1.35 -10.72 19.58
CA THR A 14 0.70 -11.89 18.98
C THR A 14 0.42 -11.65 17.49
N MET A 15 -0.04 -10.45 17.12
CA MET A 15 -0.21 -10.08 15.72
C MET A 15 1.10 -10.10 14.93
N ASP A 16 2.21 -9.62 15.52
CA ASP A 16 3.53 -9.67 14.89
C ASP A 16 3.97 -11.12 14.63
N GLU A 17 3.74 -12.03 15.59
CA GLU A 17 4.00 -13.47 15.43
C GLU A 17 3.19 -14.08 14.28
N TRP A 18 1.91 -13.72 14.17
CA TRP A 18 1.05 -14.16 13.08
C TRP A 18 1.50 -13.64 11.72
N ILE A 19 1.86 -12.36 11.64
CA ILE A 19 2.38 -11.74 10.40
C ILE A 19 3.68 -12.45 9.97
N ASN A 20 4.59 -12.71 10.89
CA ASN A 20 5.84 -13.43 10.62
C ASN A 20 5.59 -14.86 10.13
N MET A 21 4.60 -15.55 10.70
CA MET A 21 4.22 -16.89 10.26
C MET A 21 3.62 -16.88 8.85
N LEU A 22 2.78 -15.90 8.50
CA LEU A 22 2.27 -15.74 7.14
C LEU A 22 3.40 -15.47 6.14
N ASN A 23 4.28 -14.50 6.43
CA ASN A 23 5.39 -14.15 5.54
C ASN A 23 6.40 -15.29 5.32
N SER A 24 6.57 -16.18 6.31
CA SER A 24 7.47 -17.33 6.21
C SER A 24 6.80 -18.61 5.69
N SER A 25 5.49 -18.58 5.44
CA SER A 25 4.75 -19.72 4.93
C SER A 25 5.12 -20.04 3.49
N LYS A 26 5.17 -21.33 3.16
CA LYS A 26 5.46 -21.80 1.80
C LYS A 26 4.35 -21.33 0.84
N PRO A 27 4.68 -20.62 -0.26
CA PRO A 27 3.67 -20.20 -1.24
C PRO A 27 3.11 -21.40 -2.01
N ALA A 28 1.89 -21.22 -2.54
CA ALA A 28 1.29 -22.18 -3.46
C ALA A 28 2.08 -22.25 -4.79
N PRO A 29 2.02 -23.37 -5.53
CA PRO A 29 2.63 -23.45 -6.85
C PRO A 29 2.20 -22.28 -7.76
N GLY A 30 3.17 -21.67 -8.47
CA GLY A 30 2.92 -20.53 -9.36
C GLY A 30 2.80 -19.17 -8.66
N HIS A 31 3.05 -19.08 -7.34
CA HIS A 31 3.05 -17.83 -6.59
C HIS A 31 4.42 -17.60 -5.93
N ASP A 32 4.86 -16.34 -5.87
CA ASP A 32 6.20 -16.00 -5.39
C ASP A 32 6.31 -15.96 -3.86
N ARG A 33 5.29 -15.44 -3.17
CA ARG A 33 5.27 -15.32 -1.70
C ARG A 33 3.84 -15.27 -1.15
N VAL A 34 3.70 -15.60 0.13
CA VAL A 34 2.46 -15.39 0.89
C VAL A 34 2.46 -13.95 1.41
N MET A 35 1.32 -13.26 1.30
CA MET A 35 1.15 -11.88 1.78
C MET A 35 -0.13 -11.77 2.61
N TYR A 36 -0.19 -10.77 3.49
CA TYR A 36 -1.40 -10.45 4.26
C TYR A 36 -2.10 -9.19 3.73
N PRO A 37 -3.41 -9.02 3.99
CA PRO A 37 -4.16 -7.84 3.56
C PRO A 37 -3.54 -6.54 4.11
N GLY A 38 -3.26 -5.58 3.23
CA GLY A 38 -2.62 -4.31 3.60
C GLY A 38 -1.10 -4.30 3.41
N GLN A 39 -0.44 -5.46 3.28
CA GLN A 39 0.99 -5.54 3.01
C GLN A 39 1.38 -4.97 1.64
N PRO A 40 0.80 -5.41 0.50
CA PRO A 40 1.18 -4.87 -0.80
C PRO A 40 0.85 -3.37 -0.91
N GLU A 41 -0.20 -2.89 -0.24
CA GLU A 41 -0.53 -1.47 -0.19
C GLU A 41 0.50 -0.67 0.61
N HIS A 42 0.95 -1.19 1.76
CA HIS A 42 1.99 -0.54 2.55
C HIS A 42 3.32 -0.44 1.78
N GLU A 43 3.73 -1.53 1.12
CA GLU A 43 4.92 -1.55 0.28
C GLU A 43 4.80 -0.58 -0.91
N ALA A 44 3.65 -0.54 -1.58
CA ALA A 44 3.40 0.42 -2.66
C ALA A 44 3.41 1.88 -2.18
N VAL A 45 2.96 2.16 -0.95
CA VAL A 45 3.04 3.51 -0.37
C VAL A 45 4.49 3.91 -0.14
N ILE A 46 5.33 3.02 0.39
CA ILE A 46 6.76 3.30 0.58
C ILE A 46 7.40 3.58 -0.79
N GLU A 47 7.23 2.66 -1.73
CA GLU A 47 7.81 2.75 -3.08
C GLU A 47 7.40 4.05 -3.79
N ARG A 48 6.11 4.40 -3.79
CA ARG A 48 5.59 5.57 -4.49
C ARG A 48 5.84 6.89 -3.78
N SER A 49 6.03 6.86 -2.46
CA SER A 49 6.44 8.05 -1.69
C SER A 49 7.89 8.43 -1.98
N GLU A 50 8.74 7.43 -2.24
CA GLU A 50 10.16 7.64 -2.52
C GLU A 50 10.44 7.87 -4.02
N ASN A 51 9.75 7.14 -4.90
CA ASN A 51 10.05 7.11 -6.34
C ASN A 51 8.99 7.80 -7.22
N GLY A 52 7.90 8.30 -6.62
CA GLY A 52 6.78 8.90 -7.33
C GLY A 52 5.69 7.90 -7.74
N ILE A 53 4.50 8.42 -8.07
CA ILE A 53 3.34 7.60 -8.45
C ILE A 53 3.35 7.38 -9.97
N PRO A 54 3.38 6.11 -10.46
CA PRO A 54 3.34 5.83 -11.89
C PRO A 54 1.91 6.03 -12.42
N LEU A 55 1.67 7.17 -13.08
CA LEU A 55 0.40 7.48 -13.74
C LEU A 55 0.40 6.95 -15.18
N HIS A 56 -0.74 6.39 -15.60
CA HIS A 56 -0.97 6.00 -16.99
C HIS A 56 -1.04 7.24 -17.90
N TYR A 57 -0.62 7.13 -19.18
CA TYR A 57 -0.54 8.27 -20.11
C TYR A 57 -1.89 8.96 -20.35
N GLU A 58 -3.00 8.23 -20.25
CA GLU A 58 -4.35 8.81 -20.38
C GLU A 58 -4.73 9.68 -19.17
N VAL A 59 -4.16 9.40 -17.98
CA VAL A 59 -4.48 10.11 -16.72
C VAL A 59 -3.78 11.47 -16.68
N ILE A 60 -2.45 11.49 -16.78
CA ILE A 60 -1.82 12.09 -17.96
C ILE A 60 -2.53 13.26 -18.65
N ASP A 61 -2.99 12.93 -19.85
CA ASP A 61 -3.63 13.84 -20.78
C ASP A 61 -4.95 14.39 -20.22
N TRP A 62 -5.72 13.59 -19.48
CA TRP A 62 -6.91 14.09 -18.79
C TRP A 62 -6.60 15.24 -17.82
N PHE A 63 -5.51 15.14 -17.05
CA PHE A 63 -5.09 16.23 -16.15
C PHE A 63 -4.69 17.49 -16.93
N LYS A 64 -4.00 17.35 -18.08
CA LYS A 64 -3.66 18.50 -18.93
C LYS A 64 -4.91 19.20 -19.44
N ASP A 65 -5.89 18.43 -19.90
CA ASP A 65 -7.15 18.94 -20.47
C ASP A 65 -7.94 19.70 -19.41
N ILE A 66 -8.20 19.09 -18.25
CA ILE A 66 -8.99 19.72 -17.19
C ILE A 66 -8.29 20.94 -16.57
N CYS A 67 -6.96 20.91 -16.44
CA CYS A 67 -6.18 22.08 -16.02
C CYS A 67 -6.32 23.23 -17.04
N GLY A 68 -6.33 22.91 -18.34
CA GLY A 68 -6.57 23.87 -19.41
C GLY A 68 -7.97 24.48 -19.35
N GLU A 69 -9.00 23.67 -19.20
CA GLU A 69 -10.40 24.12 -19.06
C GLU A 69 -10.59 25.05 -17.86
N LEU A 70 -9.98 24.70 -16.72
CA LEU A 70 -10.10 25.46 -15.47
C LEU A 70 -9.10 26.62 -15.36
N SER A 71 -8.23 26.81 -16.34
CA SER A 71 -7.14 27.81 -16.32
C SER A 71 -6.22 27.69 -15.09
N ILE A 72 -5.93 26.45 -14.68
CA ILE A 72 -5.01 26.12 -13.59
C ILE A 72 -3.68 25.66 -14.21
N PRO A 73 -2.52 26.13 -13.71
CA PRO A 73 -1.23 25.65 -14.18
C PRO A 73 -1.09 24.14 -13.98
N PHE A 74 -0.85 23.41 -15.08
CA PHE A 74 -0.54 21.98 -15.01
C PHE A 74 0.89 21.75 -14.50
N SER A 75 1.03 20.92 -13.48
CA SER A 75 2.34 20.54 -12.92
C SER A 75 2.30 19.10 -12.41
N LEU A 76 3.24 18.28 -12.88
CA LEU A 76 3.57 16.97 -12.29
C LEU A 76 4.97 17.13 -11.69
N VAL A 77 5.01 17.40 -10.39
CA VAL A 77 6.25 17.41 -9.59
C VAL A 77 6.39 16.05 -8.93
#